data_AF-A0A2E3RT30-F1
#
_entry.id   AF-A0A2E3RT30-F1
#
_cell.length_a   1.000
_cell.length_b   1.000
_cell.length_c   1.000
_cell.angle_alpha   90.00
_cell.angle_beta   90.00
_cell.angle_gamma   90.00
#
_symmetry.space_group_name_H-M   'P 1'
#
loop_
_entity.id
_entity.type
_entity.pdbx_description
1 polymer ?
#
loop_
_entity_poly.entity_id
_entity_poly.type
_entity_poly.pdbx_seq_one_letter_code
_entity_poly.pdbx_strand_id
1 'polypeptide(L)'
;MVMTNRHHPARRSRRRGFALVDVIVSGILLAIGLTTILTLATRGLRLQQQGEQEILAAALLDELLSSVLTEGPVDFPKLHDTFGRFEAPFEEFEFEIEIEDPAVGDPYAVTATVTHDNGTSYSVATLIAMKLGEEPDPIREPDEPIDREGRYEEDLG
;
A
#
# COMPACT_ATOMS: atom_id res chain seq x y z
N MET A 1 36.99 -89.45 6.16
CA MET A 1 36.42 -88.26 6.84
C MET A 1 35.80 -87.38 5.75
N VAL A 2 34.47 -87.50 5.56
CA VAL A 2 33.74 -86.88 4.43
C VAL A 2 33.21 -85.51 4.87
N MET A 3 33.68 -84.44 4.25
CA MET A 3 33.08 -83.11 4.38
C MET A 3 31.83 -83.03 3.51
N THR A 4 30.67 -82.85 4.14
CA THR A 4 29.39 -82.62 3.45
C THR A 4 29.21 -81.13 3.18
N ASN A 5 29.38 -80.73 1.93
CA ASN A 5 29.17 -79.36 1.48
C ASN A 5 27.66 -79.11 1.33
N ARG A 6 27.05 -78.34 2.25
CA ARG A 6 25.64 -77.94 2.15
C ARG A 6 25.52 -76.70 1.27
N HIS A 7 25.11 -76.88 0.02
CA HIS A 7 24.68 -75.75 -0.81
C HIS A 7 23.37 -75.17 -0.28
N HIS A 8 23.42 -73.93 0.21
CA HIS A 8 22.22 -73.11 0.44
C HIS A 8 21.66 -72.63 -0.90
N PRO A 9 20.38 -72.90 -1.22
CA PRO A 9 19.77 -72.34 -2.42
C PRO A 9 19.57 -70.83 -2.24
N ALA A 10 20.24 -70.04 -3.08
CA ALA A 10 20.04 -68.60 -3.15
C ALA A 10 18.64 -68.31 -3.71
N ARG A 11 17.73 -67.81 -2.86
CA ARG A 11 16.41 -67.31 -3.26
C ARG A 11 16.60 -66.09 -4.18
N ARG A 12 16.42 -66.25 -5.49
CA ARG A 12 16.43 -65.14 -6.46
C ARG A 12 15.05 -64.47 -6.59
N SER A 13 15.09 -63.16 -6.39
CA SER A 13 14.44 -62.09 -7.16
C SER A 13 12.90 -61.97 -7.28
N ARG A 14 12.18 -61.96 -6.15
CA ARG A 14 10.83 -61.34 -6.10
C ARG A 14 10.85 -59.82 -5.83
N ARG A 15 12.04 -59.21 -5.69
CA ARG A 15 12.24 -57.78 -5.33
C ARG A 15 12.20 -56.80 -6.52
N ARG A 16 12.22 -57.28 -7.77
CA ARG A 16 12.26 -56.39 -8.95
C ARG A 16 10.95 -55.64 -9.19
N GLY A 17 9.79 -56.27 -8.94
CA GLY A 17 8.49 -55.60 -9.09
C GLY A 17 8.28 -54.49 -8.05
N PHE A 18 8.74 -54.72 -6.81
CA PHE A 18 8.64 -53.73 -5.73
C PHE A 18 9.53 -52.51 -5.99
N ALA A 19 10.75 -52.72 -6.50
CA ALA A 19 11.66 -51.61 -6.83
C ALA A 19 11.12 -50.70 -7.94
N LEU A 20 10.44 -51.24 -8.96
CA LEU A 20 9.83 -50.42 -10.00
C LEU A 20 8.70 -49.54 -9.46
N VAL A 21 7.84 -50.12 -8.61
CA VAL A 21 6.74 -49.38 -7.98
C VAL A 21 7.29 -48.26 -7.10
N ASP A 22 8.32 -48.53 -6.32
CA ASP A 22 8.94 -47.53 -5.44
C ASP A 22 9.53 -46.34 -6.22
N VAL A 23 10.21 -46.60 -7.35
CA VAL A 23 10.73 -45.55 -8.22
C VAL A 23 9.60 -44.75 -8.88
N ILE A 24 8.52 -45.41 -9.30
CA ILE A 24 7.36 -44.73 -9.89
C ILE A 24 6.69 -43.83 -8.84
N VAL A 25 6.44 -44.35 -7.64
CA VAL A 25 5.83 -43.59 -6.53
C VAL A 25 6.72 -42.42 -6.13
N SER A 26 8.03 -42.63 -6.00
CA SER A 26 9.01 -41.58 -5.71
C SER A 26 9.03 -40.50 -6.78
N GLY A 27 8.97 -40.89 -8.06
CA GLY A 27 8.91 -39.95 -9.18
C GLY A 27 7.63 -39.10 -9.17
N ILE A 28 6.47 -39.70 -8.85
CA ILE A 28 5.20 -38.98 -8.74
C ILE A 28 5.25 -37.99 -7.56
N LEU A 29 5.73 -38.42 -6.40
CA LEU A 29 5.87 -37.56 -5.22
C LEU A 29 6.83 -36.39 -5.49
N LEU A 30 7.95 -36.66 -6.17
CA LEU A 30 8.90 -35.64 -6.59
C LEU A 30 8.25 -34.63 -7.54
N ALA A 31 7.50 -35.10 -8.53
CA ALA A 31 6.83 -34.23 -9.49
C ALA A 31 5.81 -33.31 -8.80
N ILE A 32 5.01 -33.84 -7.86
CA ILE A 32 4.05 -33.05 -7.08
C ILE A 32 4.80 -32.00 -6.24
N GLY A 33 5.86 -32.41 -5.52
CA GLY A 33 6.64 -31.51 -4.68
C GLY A 33 7.34 -30.40 -5.45
N LEU A 34 7.90 -30.69 -6.62
CA LEU A 34 8.52 -29.67 -7.45
C LEU A 34 7.49 -28.67 -7.98
N THR A 35 6.31 -29.18 -8.39
CA THR A 35 5.22 -28.34 -8.89
C THR A 35 4.71 -27.36 -7.83
N THR A 36 4.56 -27.82 -6.58
CA THR A 36 4.11 -26.95 -5.48
C THR A 36 5.13 -25.87 -5.15
N ILE A 37 6.43 -26.22 -5.11
CA ILE A 37 7.51 -25.25 -4.85
C ILE A 37 7.54 -24.17 -5.95
N LEU A 38 7.48 -24.56 -7.22
CA LEU A 38 7.48 -23.60 -8.33
C LEU A 38 6.25 -22.68 -8.30
N THR A 39 5.09 -23.22 -7.94
CA THR A 39 3.85 -22.44 -7.80
C THR A 39 3.97 -21.41 -6.66
N LEU A 40 4.54 -21.80 -5.51
CA LEU A 40 4.75 -20.89 -4.40
C LEU A 40 5.78 -19.80 -4.75
N ALA A 41 6.87 -20.17 -5.43
CA ALA A 41 7.90 -19.22 -5.85
C ALA A 41 7.34 -18.16 -6.80
N THR A 42 6.58 -18.58 -7.82
CA THR A 42 5.95 -17.65 -8.78
C THR A 42 4.92 -16.75 -8.12
N ARG A 43 4.12 -17.28 -7.18
CA ARG A 43 3.19 -16.47 -6.39
C ARG A 43 3.92 -15.44 -5.52
N GLY A 44 5.02 -15.82 -4.87
CA GLY A 44 5.83 -14.93 -4.04
C GLY A 44 6.39 -13.75 -4.84
N LEU A 45 6.94 -14.02 -6.03
CA LEU A 45 7.45 -12.97 -6.91
C LEU A 45 6.36 -11.98 -7.36
N ARG A 46 5.16 -12.48 -7.67
CA ARG A 46 4.03 -11.61 -8.04
C ARG A 46 3.59 -10.72 -6.88
N LEU A 47 3.53 -11.27 -5.66
CA LEU A 47 3.19 -10.50 -4.47
C LEU A 47 4.25 -9.42 -4.17
N GLN A 48 5.53 -9.71 -4.41
CA GLN A 48 6.58 -8.72 -4.25
C GLN A 48 6.45 -7.57 -5.25
N GLN A 49 6.28 -7.88 -6.53
CA GLN A 49 6.08 -6.86 -7.56
C GLN A 49 4.85 -5.99 -7.29
N GLN A 50 3.75 -6.61 -6.86
CA GLN A 50 2.56 -5.87 -6.48
C GLN A 50 2.82 -4.97 -5.27
N GLY A 51 3.53 -5.45 -4.25
CA GLY A 51 3.87 -4.64 -3.08
C GLY A 51 4.79 -3.46 -3.42
N GLU A 52 5.76 -3.65 -4.34
CA GLU A 52 6.60 -2.56 -4.85
C GLU A 52 5.73 -1.48 -5.54
N GLN A 53 4.78 -1.90 -6.37
CA GLN A 53 3.84 -1.00 -7.05
C GLN A 53 2.95 -0.23 -6.05
N GLU A 54 2.41 -0.92 -5.04
CA GLU A 54 1.56 -0.32 -4.00
C GLU A 54 2.31 0.72 -3.16
N ILE A 55 3.58 0.43 -2.81
CA ILE A 55 4.43 1.37 -2.05
C ILE A 55 4.73 2.62 -2.88
N LEU A 56 5.04 2.45 -4.17
CA LEU A 56 5.29 3.59 -5.07
C LEU A 56 4.03 4.43 -5.26
N ALA A 57 2.87 3.81 -5.52
CA ALA A 57 1.62 4.53 -5.65
C ALA A 57 1.28 5.33 -4.38
N ALA A 58 1.50 4.76 -3.19
CA ALA A 58 1.30 5.46 -1.93
C ALA A 58 2.24 6.67 -1.77
N ALA A 59 3.51 6.53 -2.17
CA ALA A 59 4.46 7.64 -2.13
C ALA A 59 4.07 8.77 -3.09
N LEU A 60 3.63 8.44 -4.31
CA LEU A 60 3.16 9.42 -5.29
C LEU A 60 1.90 10.14 -4.81
N LEU A 61 0.95 9.41 -4.20
CA LEU A 61 -0.25 10.01 -3.61
C LEU A 61 0.09 11.01 -2.49
N ASP A 62 1.05 10.66 -1.62
CA ASP A 62 1.51 11.55 -0.55
C ASP A 62 2.16 12.82 -1.10
N GLU A 63 2.97 12.68 -2.16
CA GLU A 63 3.59 13.82 -2.85
C GLU A 63 2.54 14.78 -3.44
N LEU A 64 1.54 14.25 -4.15
CA LEU A 64 0.45 15.07 -4.72
C LEU A 64 -0.30 15.82 -3.61
N LEU A 65 -0.72 15.12 -2.56
CA LEU A 65 -1.47 15.73 -1.46
C LEU A 65 -0.62 16.75 -0.69
N SER A 66 0.68 16.50 -0.53
CA SER A 66 1.62 17.43 0.09
C SER A 66 1.79 18.72 -0.73
N SER A 67 1.82 18.61 -2.06
CA SER A 67 1.85 19.78 -2.96
C SER A 67 0.59 20.62 -2.82
N VAL A 68 -0.59 19.98 -2.86
CA VAL A 68 -1.88 20.67 -2.67
C VAL A 68 -1.96 21.33 -1.30
N LEU A 69 -1.49 20.67 -0.25
CA LEU A 69 -1.46 21.21 1.11
C LEU A 69 -0.53 22.44 1.24
N THR A 70 0.63 22.40 0.58
CA THR A 70 1.65 23.45 0.68
C THR A 70 1.24 24.73 -0.05
N GLU A 71 0.70 24.57 -1.27
CA GLU A 71 0.25 25.70 -2.09
C GLU A 71 -1.13 26.19 -1.66
N GLY A 72 -2.01 25.26 -1.32
CA GLY A 72 -3.40 25.48 -0.97
C GLY A 72 -4.35 25.02 -2.09
N PRO A 73 -5.52 24.44 -1.73
CA PRO A 73 -6.44 23.82 -2.69
C PRO A 73 -7.05 24.82 -3.70
N VAL A 74 -7.05 26.12 -3.39
CA VAL A 74 -7.59 27.17 -4.25
C VAL A 74 -6.61 27.58 -5.36
N ASP A 75 -5.32 27.58 -5.07
CA ASP A 75 -4.30 28.08 -5.99
C ASP A 75 -3.63 26.95 -6.79
N PHE A 76 -3.59 25.74 -6.23
CA PHE A 76 -2.99 24.58 -6.88
C PHE A 76 -3.50 24.36 -8.32
N PRO A 77 -4.82 24.34 -8.63
CA PRO A 77 -5.30 24.11 -10.01
C PRO A 77 -4.97 25.24 -10.99
N LYS A 78 -4.54 26.41 -10.50
CA LYS A 78 -4.13 27.55 -11.33
C LYS A 78 -2.65 27.48 -11.71
N LEU A 79 -1.87 26.77 -10.90
CA LEU A 79 -0.41 26.69 -10.99
C LEU A 79 0.06 25.36 -11.58
N HIS A 80 -0.70 24.29 -11.33
CA HIS A 80 -0.35 22.93 -11.70
C HIS A 80 -1.50 22.25 -12.47
N ASP A 81 -1.14 21.27 -13.29
CA ASP A 81 -2.11 20.39 -13.91
C ASP A 81 -2.76 19.51 -12.84
N THR A 82 -4.08 19.34 -12.90
CA THR A 82 -4.82 18.45 -11.98
C THR A 82 -4.92 17.03 -12.50
N PHE A 83 -4.49 16.75 -13.72
CA PHE A 83 -4.43 15.41 -14.28
C PHE A 83 -3.27 15.29 -15.25
N GLY A 84 -2.74 14.09 -15.41
CA GLY A 84 -1.65 13.86 -16.35
C GLY A 84 -0.90 12.57 -16.06
N ARG A 85 0.33 12.51 -16.57
CA ARG A 85 1.25 11.40 -16.37
C ARG A 85 2.47 11.93 -15.62
N PHE A 86 3.02 11.13 -14.71
CA PHE A 86 4.24 11.52 -14.03
C PHE A 86 5.44 11.54 -15.00
N GLU A 87 6.47 12.28 -14.62
CA GLU A 87 7.75 12.28 -15.31
C GLU A 87 8.64 11.10 -14.88
N ALA A 88 9.78 10.95 -15.54
CA ALA A 88 10.78 9.94 -15.22
C ALA A 88 11.17 9.97 -13.73
N PRO A 89 11.18 8.82 -13.02
CA PRO A 89 11.07 7.44 -13.52
C PRO A 89 9.66 6.81 -13.38
N PHE A 90 8.60 7.60 -13.25
CA PHE A 90 7.26 7.13 -12.89
C PHE A 90 6.26 7.23 -14.05
N GLU A 91 6.71 7.22 -15.30
CA GLU A 91 5.85 7.41 -16.49
C GLU A 91 4.80 6.31 -16.68
N GLU A 92 4.92 5.21 -15.94
CA GLU A 92 3.95 4.12 -15.84
C GLU A 92 2.71 4.46 -15.00
N PHE A 93 2.72 5.62 -14.33
CA PHE A 93 1.61 6.13 -13.53
C PHE A 93 1.02 7.42 -14.12
N GLU A 94 -0.30 7.46 -14.12
CA GLU A 94 -1.12 8.65 -14.36
C GLU A 94 -1.73 9.14 -13.07
N PHE A 95 -1.97 10.45 -12.97
CA PHE A 95 -2.59 11.05 -11.80
C PHE A 95 -3.82 11.89 -12.17
N GLU A 96 -4.68 12.03 -11.19
CA GLU A 96 -5.84 12.92 -11.18
C GLU A 96 -6.06 13.46 -9.77
N ILE A 97 -6.37 14.76 -9.67
CA ILE A 97 -6.63 15.48 -8.44
C ILE A 97 -7.99 16.15 -8.58
N GLU A 98 -8.91 15.72 -7.74
CA GLU A 98 -10.24 16.31 -7.61
C GLU A 98 -10.27 17.19 -6.35
N ILE A 99 -10.67 18.44 -6.51
CA ILE A 99 -10.83 19.40 -5.42
C ILE A 99 -12.27 19.88 -5.41
N GLU A 100 -13.01 19.54 -4.38
CA GLU A 100 -14.39 19.97 -4.19
C GLU A 100 -14.44 21.25 -3.34
N ASP A 101 -15.12 22.27 -3.88
CA ASP A 101 -15.31 23.56 -3.22
C ASP A 101 -16.30 23.43 -2.04
N PRO A 102 -15.86 23.73 -0.81
CA PRO A 102 -16.71 23.58 0.36
C PRO A 102 -17.71 24.73 0.52
N ALA A 103 -18.71 24.52 1.38
CA ALA A 103 -19.51 25.63 1.89
C ALA A 103 -18.63 26.59 2.72
N VAL A 104 -19.09 27.83 2.90
CA VAL A 104 -18.35 28.87 3.64
C VAL A 104 -17.99 28.38 5.05
N GLY A 105 -16.68 28.25 5.31
CA GLY A 105 -16.13 27.84 6.61
C GLY A 105 -15.77 26.36 6.73
N ASP A 106 -16.08 25.54 5.71
CA ASP A 106 -15.71 24.13 5.67
C ASP A 106 -14.37 23.90 4.92
N PRO A 107 -13.62 22.82 5.22
CA PRO A 107 -12.40 22.48 4.50
C PRO A 107 -12.71 21.88 3.12
N TYR A 108 -11.79 22.06 2.17
CA TYR A 108 -11.87 21.47 0.83
C TYR A 108 -11.71 19.95 0.91
N ALA A 109 -12.53 19.21 0.19
CA ALA A 109 -12.31 17.78 -0.01
C ALA A 109 -11.38 17.59 -1.22
N VAL A 110 -10.23 16.97 -0.98
CA VAL A 110 -9.20 16.72 -1.99
C VAL A 110 -9.03 15.23 -2.15
N THR A 111 -9.27 14.72 -3.36
CA THR A 111 -9.04 13.33 -3.72
C THR A 111 -7.89 13.27 -4.72
N ALA A 112 -6.81 12.61 -4.33
CA ALA A 112 -5.73 12.26 -5.26
C ALA A 112 -5.92 10.81 -5.71
N THR A 113 -5.80 10.58 -7.01
CA THR A 113 -5.89 9.28 -7.64
C THR A 113 -4.65 9.04 -8.49
N VAL A 114 -4.04 7.87 -8.33
CA VAL A 114 -2.91 7.40 -9.12
C VAL A 114 -3.27 6.08 -9.78
N THR A 115 -3.17 6.02 -11.11
CA THR A 115 -3.51 4.85 -11.91
C THR A 115 -2.28 4.36 -12.65
N HIS A 116 -1.94 3.10 -12.47
CA HIS A 116 -0.84 2.46 -13.18
C HIS A 116 -1.29 1.94 -14.55
N ASP A 117 -0.37 1.81 -15.51
CA ASP A 117 -0.63 1.31 -16.87
C ASP A 117 -1.26 -0.10 -16.92
N ASN A 118 -1.15 -0.89 -15.83
CA ASN A 118 -1.84 -2.19 -15.70
C ASN A 118 -3.33 -2.06 -15.35
N GLY A 119 -3.85 -0.84 -15.21
CA GLY A 119 -5.23 -0.50 -14.87
C GLY A 119 -5.53 -0.51 -13.37
N THR A 120 -4.55 -0.82 -12.52
CA THR A 120 -4.75 -0.72 -11.06
C THR A 120 -4.73 0.74 -10.65
N SER A 121 -5.76 1.17 -9.93
CA SER A 121 -5.93 2.55 -9.46
C SER A 121 -5.98 2.60 -7.94
N TYR A 122 -5.37 3.65 -7.38
CA TYR A 122 -5.27 3.91 -5.96
C TYR A 122 -5.71 5.34 -5.69
N SER A 123 -6.57 5.55 -4.70
CA SER A 123 -7.11 6.86 -4.38
C SER A 123 -7.06 7.14 -2.88
N VAL A 124 -6.72 8.37 -2.52
CA VAL A 124 -6.79 8.86 -1.13
C VAL A 124 -7.53 10.19 -1.12
N ALA A 125 -8.53 10.28 -0.24
CA ALA A 125 -9.27 11.50 0.02
C ALA A 125 -8.87 12.09 1.37
N THR A 126 -8.73 13.40 1.42
CA THR A 126 -8.41 14.16 2.64
C THR A 126 -9.14 15.51 2.66
N LEU A 127 -9.17 16.14 3.83
CA LEU A 127 -9.73 17.48 4.03
C LEU A 127 -8.61 18.48 4.23
N ILE A 128 -8.58 19.54 3.42
CA ILE A 128 -7.56 20.59 3.47
C ILE A 128 -8.24 21.93 3.73
N ALA A 129 -7.86 22.58 4.83
CA ALA A 129 -8.34 23.92 5.14
C ALA A 129 -7.77 24.94 4.15
N MET A 130 -8.53 26.00 3.88
CA MET A 130 -8.02 27.13 3.11
C MET A 130 -6.84 27.77 3.84
N LYS A 131 -5.81 28.17 3.08
CA LYS A 131 -4.69 28.93 3.63
C LYS A 131 -5.21 30.28 4.12
N LEU A 132 -5.20 30.51 5.44
CA LEU A 132 -5.38 31.86 5.98
C LEU A 132 -4.21 32.71 5.47
N GLY A 133 -4.49 33.95 5.05
CA GLY A 133 -3.45 34.86 4.54
C GLY A 133 -2.37 35.17 5.59
N GLU A 134 -1.38 35.99 5.23
CA GLU A 134 -0.33 36.47 6.15
C GLU A 134 -0.85 37.51 7.16
N GLU A 135 -2.17 37.66 7.27
CA GLU A 135 -2.78 38.58 8.22
C GLU A 135 -2.36 38.13 9.63
N PRO A 136 -1.77 39.03 10.43
CA PRO A 136 -1.35 38.68 11.77
C PRO A 136 -2.57 38.17 12.52
N ASP A 137 -2.39 37.05 13.22
CA ASP A 137 -3.41 36.49 14.10
C ASP A 137 -4.01 37.64 14.91
N PRO A 138 -5.35 37.83 14.90
CA PRO A 138 -5.95 38.92 15.63
C PRO A 138 -5.56 38.80 17.09
N ILE A 139 -5.32 39.94 17.75
CA ILE A 139 -5.04 39.98 19.18
C ILE A 139 -6.22 39.31 19.90
N ARG A 140 -5.98 38.12 20.45
CA ARG A 140 -6.99 37.34 21.19
C ARG A 140 -7.03 37.72 22.67
N GLU A 141 -6.15 38.63 23.07
CA GLU A 141 -6.17 39.22 24.40
C GLU A 141 -7.31 40.24 24.47
N PRO A 142 -8.15 40.19 25.52
CA PRO A 142 -9.15 41.22 25.72
C PRO A 142 -8.44 42.57 25.97
N ASP A 143 -8.92 43.63 25.33
CA ASP A 143 -8.37 44.99 25.45
C ASP A 143 -8.35 45.49 26.90
N GLU A 144 -9.27 44.98 27.71
CA GLU A 144 -9.39 45.29 29.12
C GLU A 144 -9.24 44.02 29.98
N PRO A 145 -8.52 44.11 31.11
CA PRO A 145 -8.51 43.02 32.08
C PRO A 145 -9.94 42.72 32.51
N ILE A 146 -10.32 41.44 32.46
CA ILE A 146 -11.66 41.00 32.88
C ILE A 146 -11.89 41.44 34.33
N ASP A 147 -12.74 42.43 34.54
CA ASP A 147 -13.16 42.86 35.87
C ASP A 147 -14.07 41.79 36.48
N ARG A 148 -13.48 41.00 37.39
CA ARG A 148 -14.20 39.95 38.10
C ARG A 148 -14.93 40.50 39.33
N GLU A 149 -14.50 41.63 39.88
CA GLU A 149 -15.05 42.17 41.13
C GLU A 149 -16.37 42.91 40.85
N GLY A 150 -16.44 43.74 39.80
CA GLY A 150 -17.66 44.44 39.40
C GLY A 150 -18.82 43.50 39.03
N ARG A 151 -18.53 42.30 38.47
CA ARG A 151 -19.56 41.28 38.18
C ARG A 151 -20.24 40.75 39.44
N TYR A 152 -19.51 40.59 40.55
CA TYR A 152 -20.11 40.09 41.79
C TYR A 152 -20.94 41.18 42.51
N GLU A 153 -20.63 42.46 42.29
CA GLU A 153 -21.38 43.58 42.87
C GLU A 153 -22.75 43.81 42.19
N GLU A 154 -22.86 43.55 40.87
CA GLU A 154 -24.14 43.60 40.14
C GLU A 154 -25.09 42.44 40.49
N ASP A 155 -24.57 41.24 40.80
CA ASP A 155 -25.39 40.06 41.15
C ASP A 155 -25.92 40.11 42.61
N LEU A 156 -25.38 40.99 43.46
CA LEU A 156 -25.71 41.09 44.90
C LEU A 156 -26.46 42.40 45.29
N GLY A 157 -26.74 43.29 44.33
CA GLY A 157 -27.53 44.52 44.52
C GLY A 157 -28.99 44.39 44.14
#